data_AF-A0A0F9HSD4-F1
#
_entry.id   AF-A0A0F9HSD4-F1
#
_cell.length_a   1.000
_cell.length_b   1.000
_cell.length_c   1.000
_cell.angle_alpha   90.00
_cell.angle_beta   90.00
_cell.angle_gamma   90.00
#
_symmetry.space_group_name_H-M   'P 1'
#
loop_
_entity.id
_entity.type
_entity.pdbx_description
1 polymer ?
#
loop_
_entity_poly.entity_id
_entity_poly.type
_entity_poly.pdbx_seq_one_letter_code
_entity_poly.pdbx_strand_id
1 'polypeptide(L)' 'MIKKSFTAWVIDTNSKEGHGFIGRYWCFGKKYPDIPVGLKGCQIALLPTRSVARKCLLDVKSGFPEATVRQVKVTVESK' A
#
# COMPACT_ATOMS: atom_id res chain seq x y z
N MET A 1 -26.69 -6.69 -1.94
CA MET A 1 -25.22 -6.64 -2.03
C MET A 1 -24.82 -5.37 -2.79
N ILE A 2 -24.21 -4.40 -2.13
CA ILE A 2 -23.75 -3.15 -2.76
C ILE A 2 -22.28 -3.33 -3.12
N LYS A 3 -21.93 -3.23 -4.41
CA LYS A 3 -20.55 -3.19 -4.88
C LYS A 3 -20.21 -1.76 -5.27
N LYS A 4 -19.25 -1.15 -4.58
CA LYS A 4 -18.69 0.16 -4.97
C LYS A 4 -17.26 -0.06 -5.46
N SER A 5 -16.92 0.53 -6.61
CA SER A 5 -15.55 0.51 -7.11
C SER A 5 -15.00 1.92 -7.22
N PHE A 6 -13.71 2.07 -6.93
CA PHE A 6 -12.96 3.31 -7.14
C PHE A 6 -11.53 2.97 -7.55
N THR A 7 -10.81 3.95 -8.10
CA THR A 7 -9.38 3.78 -8.40
C THR A 7 -8.53 4.35 -7.27
N ALA A 8 -7.41 3.71 -7.03
CA ALA A 8 -6.42 4.16 -6.06
C ALA A 8 -5.01 3.93 -6.61
N TRP A 9 -4.03 4.55 -5.98
CA TRP A 9 -2.62 4.30 -6.26
C TRP A 9 -2.02 3.46 -5.14
N VAL A 10 -1.14 2.54 -5.50
CA VAL A 10 -0.44 1.66 -4.56
C VAL A 10 1.03 1.62 -4.93
N ILE A 11 1.83 1.12 -4.00
CA ILE A 11 3.24 0.82 -4.24
C ILE A 11 3.38 -0.70 -4.26
N ASP A 12 3.71 -1.22 -5.42
CA ASP A 12 4.05 -2.62 -5.63
C ASP A 12 5.55 -2.76 -5.39
N THR A 13 5.94 -3.66 -4.49
CA THR A 13 7.36 -3.91 -4.21
C THR A 13 8.10 -4.54 -5.37
N ASN A 14 7.38 -5.24 -6.27
CA ASN A 14 7.95 -6.17 -7.25
C ASN A 14 9.01 -7.09 -6.64
N SER A 15 8.90 -7.40 -5.33
CA SER A 15 9.89 -8.21 -4.66
C SER A 15 9.79 -9.66 -5.12
N LYS A 16 10.94 -10.28 -5.41
CA LYS A 16 11.04 -11.71 -5.74
C LYS A 16 10.58 -12.60 -4.58
N GLU A 17 10.61 -12.09 -3.35
CA GLU A 17 10.14 -12.77 -2.15
C GLU A 17 8.61 -12.72 -2.00
N GLY A 18 7.90 -12.00 -2.87
CA GLY A 18 6.43 -12.00 -2.92
C GLY A 18 5.74 -11.07 -1.91
N HIS A 19 6.43 -10.05 -1.40
CA HIS A 19 5.83 -9.06 -0.47
C HIS A 19 4.63 -8.31 -1.05
N GLY A 20 4.49 -8.25 -2.38
CA GLY A 20 3.33 -7.67 -3.05
C GLY A 20 3.23 -6.16 -2.84
N PHE A 21 2.03 -5.67 -2.49
CA PHE A 21 1.80 -4.25 -2.22
C PHE A 21 2.16 -3.87 -0.79
N ILE A 22 2.74 -2.69 -0.61
CA ILE A 22 3.10 -2.18 0.72
C ILE A 22 1.85 -1.83 1.53
N GLY A 23 1.79 -2.34 2.76
CA GLY A 23 0.81 -1.96 3.78
C GLY A 23 1.04 -0.56 4.35
N ARG A 24 -0.03 0.07 4.87
CA ARG A 24 -0.01 1.45 5.40
C ARG A 24 1.02 1.69 6.52
N TYR A 25 1.38 0.64 7.24
CA TYR A 25 2.30 0.68 8.37
C TYR A 25 3.56 -0.15 8.12
N TRP A 26 3.95 -0.36 6.86
CA TRP A 26 5.21 -1.03 6.60
C TRP A 26 6.37 -0.19 7.15
N CYS A 27 7.15 -0.78 8.05
CA CYS A 27 8.18 -0.09 8.80
C CYS A 27 9.50 -0.31 8.09
N PHE A 28 9.89 0.63 7.23
CA PHE A 28 11.15 0.60 6.48
C PHE A 28 12.35 0.85 7.40
N GLY A 29 12.62 -0.06 8.34
CA GLY A 29 13.77 0.00 9.26
C GLY A 29 13.59 0.87 10.51
N LYS A 30 12.40 1.42 10.76
CA LYS A 30 12.06 2.07 12.04
C LYS A 30 11.24 1.11 12.91
N LYS A 31 11.39 1.21 14.23
CA LYS A 31 10.60 0.45 15.24
C LYS A 31 9.15 0.40 14.80
N TYR A 32 8.55 -0.80 14.76
CA TYR A 32 7.17 -0.99 14.31
C TYR A 32 6.26 0.04 14.98
N PRO A 33 5.66 1.00 14.24
CA PRO A 33 4.73 1.93 14.84
C PRO A 33 3.52 1.10 15.27
N ASP A 34 2.99 1.40 16.45
CA ASP A 34 1.75 0.78 16.92
C ASP A 34 0.68 0.97 15.86
N ILE A 35 0.27 -0.12 15.22
CA ILE A 35 -0.80 -0.11 14.23
C ILE A 35 -2.09 0.24 14.98
N PRO A 36 -2.76 1.36 14.66
CA PRO A 36 -4.00 1.71 15.33
C PRO A 36 -5.00 0.56 15.24
N VAL A 37 -5.77 0.31 16.31
CA VAL A 37 -6.67 -0.86 16.41
C VAL A 37 -7.60 -0.96 15.18
N GLY A 38 -8.15 0.16 14.71
CA GLY A 38 -9.03 0.21 13.54
C GLY A 38 -8.34 -0.06 12.19
N LEU A 39 -7.03 -0.28 12.17
CA LEU A 39 -6.22 -0.56 10.98
C LEU A 39 -5.47 -1.89 11.09
N LYS A 40 -5.73 -2.67 12.15
CA LYS A 40 -5.26 -4.05 12.25
C LYS A 40 -5.80 -4.87 11.07
N GLY A 41 -4.91 -5.62 10.42
CA GLY A 41 -5.24 -6.42 9.25
C GLY A 41 -5.23 -5.67 7.91
N CYS A 42 -4.98 -4.35 7.90
CA CYS A 42 -4.76 -3.63 6.63
C CYS A 42 -3.46 -4.08 5.98
N GLN A 43 -3.55 -4.79 4.85
CA GLN A 43 -2.40 -5.32 4.11
C GLN A 43 -1.87 -4.38 3.03
N ILE A 44 -2.66 -3.38 2.60
CA ILE A 44 -2.33 -2.51 1.46
C ILE A 44 -2.62 -1.04 1.81
N ALA A 45 -1.70 -0.15 1.47
CA ALA A 45 -1.90 1.30 1.52
C ALA A 45 -2.54 1.80 0.22
N LEU A 46 -3.76 2.34 0.31
CA LEU A 46 -4.42 3.00 -0.82
C LEU A 46 -4.11 4.50 -0.80
N LEU A 47 -3.47 4.99 -1.84
CA LEU A 47 -2.99 6.36 -1.96
C LEU A 47 -3.91 7.14 -2.92
N PRO A 48 -4.31 8.38 -2.56
CA PRO A 48 -5.35 9.11 -3.28
C PRO A 48 -4.88 9.59 -4.66
N THR A 49 -3.57 9.84 -4.83
CA THR A 49 -3.02 10.36 -6.09
C THR A 49 -1.67 9.72 -6.41
N ARG A 50 -1.33 9.70 -7.71
CA ARG A 50 -0.01 9.28 -8.19
C ARG A 50 1.13 10.08 -7.56
N SER A 51 0.91 11.37 -7.32
CA SER A 51 1.91 12.26 -6.72
C SER A 51 2.23 11.85 -5.29
N VAL A 52 1.20 11.60 -4.47
CA VAL A 52 1.38 11.08 -3.11
C VAL A 52 2.09 9.72 -3.14
N ALA A 53 1.68 8.84 -4.05
CA ALA A 53 2.33 7.53 -4.20
C ALA A 53 3.82 7.61 -4.56
N ARG A 54 4.20 8.52 -5.46
CA ARG A 54 5.60 8.76 -5.82
C ARG A 54 6.43 9.32 -4.67
N LYS A 55 5.86 10.18 -3.82
CA LYS A 55 6.54 10.68 -2.62
C LYS A 55 6.82 9.55 -1.64
N CYS A 56 5.82 8.73 -1.34
CA CYS A 56 5.98 7.56 -0.47
C CYS A 56 6.91 6.48 -1.05
N LEU A 57 6.99 6.36 -2.39
CA LEU A 57 7.90 5.41 -3.05
C LEU A 57 9.37 5.64 -2.66
N LEU A 58 9.78 6.89 -2.40
CA LEU A 58 11.15 7.22 -2.03
C LEU A 58 11.59 6.51 -0.75
N ASP A 59 10.70 6.44 0.24
CA ASP A 59 10.98 5.75 1.51
C ASP A 59 11.02 4.22 1.33
N VAL A 60 10.19 3.70 0.43
CA VAL A 60 10.09 2.26 0.11
C VAL A 60 11.33 1.74 -0.61
N LYS A 61 11.92 2.55 -1.49
CA LYS A 61 13.04 2.13 -2.35
C LYS A 61 14.29 1.69 -1.58
N SER A 62 14.43 2.11 -0.32
CA SER A 62 15.52 1.66 0.56
C SER A 62 15.45 0.15 0.87
N GLY A 63 14.25 -0.40 1.08
CA GLY A 63 14.02 -1.82 1.33
C GLY A 63 13.60 -2.60 0.09
N PHE A 64 13.03 -1.93 -0.92
CA PHE A 64 12.55 -2.53 -2.16
C PHE A 64 12.96 -1.69 -3.38
N PRO A 65 14.18 -1.85 -3.89
CA PRO A 65 14.72 -1.02 -4.98
C PRO A 65 13.86 -1.05 -6.27
N GLU A 66 13.26 -2.22 -6.54
CA GLU A 66 12.38 -2.50 -7.68
C GLU A 66 10.94 -2.03 -7.47
N ALA A 67 10.63 -1.38 -6.34
CA ALA A 67 9.28 -0.92 -6.08
C ALA A 67 8.83 0.11 -7.13
N THR A 68 7.56 0.00 -7.53
CA THR A 68 6.93 0.90 -8.50
C THR A 68 5.54 1.34 -8.07
N VAL A 69 5.12 2.50 -8.55
CA VAL A 69 3.76 3.01 -8.35
C VAL A 69 2.83 2.42 -9.39
N ARG A 70 1.76 1.76 -8.96
CA ARG A 70 0.69 1.22 -9.83
C ARG A 70 -0.66 1.85 -9.50
N GLN A 71 -1.51 1.97 -10.51
CA GLN A 71 -2.93 2.28 -10.31
C GLN A 71 -3.71 0.97 -10.21
N VAL A 72 -4.61 0.88 -9.24
CA VAL A 72 -5.45 -0.31 -9.02
C VAL A 72 -6.93 0.08 -9.00
N LYS A 73 -7.79 -0.86 -9.39
CA LYS A 73 -9.23 -0.78 -9.16
C LYS A 73 -9.54 -1.49 -7.85
N VAL A 74 -10.11 -0.77 -6.91
CA VAL A 74 -10.57 -1.29 -5.62
C VAL A 74 -12.07 -1.54 -5.71
N THR A 75 -12.52 -2.70 -5.23
CA THR A 75 -13.93 -3.04 -5.12
C THR A 75 -14.24 -3.33 -3.65
N VAL A 76 -15.22 -2.63 -3.10
CA VAL A 76 -15.72 -2.82 -1.74
C VAL A 76 -17.03 -3.58 -1.83
N GLU A 77 -17.08 -4.72 -1.15
CA GLU A 77 -18.26 -5.58 -1.08
C GLU A 77 -18.74 -5.62 0.38
N SER A 78 -19.97 -5.15 0.61
CA SER A 78 -20.65 -5.32 1.89
C SER A 78 -21.40 -6.65 1.89
N LYS A 79 -21.11 -7.50 2.88
CA LYS A 79 -21.92 -8.69 3.15
C LYS A 79 -23.25 -8.29 3.78
#